data_AF-A0A1G2YM35-F1
#
_entry.id   AF-A0A1G2YM35-F1
#
_cell.length_a   1.000
_cell.length_b   1.000
_cell.length_c   1.000
_cell.angle_alpha   90.00
_cell.angle_beta   90.00
_cell.angle_gamma   90.00
#
_symmetry.space_group_name_H-M   'P 1'
#
loop_
_entity.id
_entity.type
_entity.pdbx_description
1 polymer ?
#
loop_
_entity_poly.entity_id
_entity_poly.type
_entity_poly.pdbx_seq_one_letter_code
_entity_poly.pdbx_strand_id
1 'polypeptide(L)'
;MCKHITIILILLLSLQVMAAERPTIFDLLDRYAANQDKLQSFITKAIYTSENSNSYGLGEGKRTEFIMRQFDGDRSKLLIKLWGRIGDRFYPESNPTYQSWLWDGKEYIAYSAEKLDTPGLAIIYKTKND
;
A
#
# COMPACT_ATOMS: atom_id res chain seq x y z
N MET A 1 9.72 46.87 -26.10
CA MET A 1 9.39 45.67 -26.90
C MET A 1 9.51 44.35 -26.12
N CYS A 2 10.40 44.19 -25.14
CA CYS A 2 10.61 42.91 -24.44
C CYS A 2 9.48 42.50 -23.44
N LYS A 3 8.72 43.45 -22.87
CA LYS A 3 7.67 43.18 -21.87
C LYS A 3 6.40 42.49 -22.42
N HIS A 4 6.11 42.63 -23.71
CA HIS A 4 4.91 42.04 -24.32
C HIS A 4 5.14 40.56 -24.71
N ILE A 5 6.39 40.19 -25.01
CA ILE A 5 6.78 38.81 -25.33
C ILE A 5 6.65 37.91 -24.09
N THR A 6 7.00 38.42 -22.90
CA THR A 6 6.90 37.66 -21.65
C THR A 6 5.46 37.35 -21.25
N ILE A 7 4.53 38.31 -21.46
CA ILE A 7 3.10 38.13 -21.14
C ILE A 7 2.46 37.10 -22.07
N ILE A 8 2.80 37.12 -23.37
CA ILE A 8 2.31 36.14 -24.35
C ILE A 8 2.80 34.72 -24.00
N LEU A 9 4.06 34.58 -23.57
CA LEU A 9 4.59 33.27 -23.17
C LEU A 9 3.87 32.70 -21.94
N ILE A 10 3.58 33.54 -20.93
CA ILE A 10 2.86 33.14 -19.72
C ILE A 10 1.41 32.76 -20.04
N LEU A 11 0.75 33.48 -20.96
CA LEU A 11 -0.59 33.14 -21.45
C LEU A 11 -0.62 31.83 -22.23
N LEU A 12 0.38 31.55 -23.06
CA LEU A 12 0.49 30.29 -23.81
C LEU A 12 0.74 29.10 -22.88
N LEU A 13 1.56 29.28 -21.83
CA LEU A 13 1.81 28.25 -20.81
C LEU A 13 0.56 27.96 -19.97
N SER A 14 -0.23 28.96 -19.60
CA SER A 14 -1.47 28.74 -18.84
C SER A 14 -2.60 28.13 -19.69
N LEU A 15 -2.64 28.40 -21.00
CA LEU A 15 -3.54 27.73 -21.95
C LEU A 15 -3.22 26.23 -22.10
N GLN A 16 -1.94 25.83 -22.07
CA GLN A 16 -1.57 24.41 -22.13
C GLN A 16 -1.93 23.63 -20.86
N VAL A 17 -1.91 24.27 -19.69
CA VAL A 17 -2.31 23.62 -18.42
C VAL A 17 -3.83 23.42 -18.34
N MET A 18 -4.62 24.30 -18.97
CA MET A 18 -6.09 24.17 -19.01
C MET A 18 -6.61 23.19 -20.07
N ALA A 19 -5.79 22.80 -21.05
CA ALA A 19 -6.15 21.87 -22.13
C ALA A 19 -5.73 20.42 -21.85
N ALA A 20 -5.15 20.12 -20.68
CA ALA A 20 -4.92 18.74 -20.27
C ALA A 20 -6.28 18.12 -19.89
N GLU A 21 -6.96 17.54 -20.88
CA GLU A 21 -8.13 16.70 -20.66
C GLU A 21 -7.81 15.72 -19.54
N ARG A 22 -8.68 15.68 -18.52
CA ARG A 22 -8.51 14.72 -17.43
C ARG A 22 -8.58 13.33 -18.06
N PRO A 23 -7.56 12.48 -17.85
CA PRO A 23 -7.57 11.15 -18.44
C PRO A 23 -8.83 10.42 -17.98
N THR A 24 -9.51 9.78 -18.92
CA THR A 24 -10.66 8.95 -18.61
C THR A 24 -10.18 7.72 -17.84
N ILE A 25 -11.11 7.01 -17.20
CA ILE A 25 -10.78 5.75 -16.51
C ILE A 25 -10.17 4.73 -17.49
N PHE A 26 -10.65 4.71 -18.73
CA PHE A 26 -10.10 3.83 -19.78
C PHE A 26 -8.65 4.21 -20.13
N ASP A 27 -8.33 5.49 -20.26
CA ASP A 27 -6.95 5.94 -20.51
C ASP A 27 -6.00 5.53 -19.39
N LEU A 28 -6.47 5.52 -18.14
CA LEU A 28 -5.67 5.08 -17.00
C LEU A 28 -5.46 3.56 -17.02
N LEU A 29 -6.48 2.78 -17.39
CA LEU A 29 -6.38 1.32 -17.49
C LEU A 29 -5.48 0.89 -18.66
N ASP A 30 -5.57 1.56 -19.81
CA ASP A 30 -4.70 1.27 -20.96
C ASP A 30 -3.24 1.63 -20.68
N ARG A 31 -2.99 2.77 -20.02
CA ARG A 31 -1.63 3.13 -19.57
C ARG A 31 -1.11 2.16 -18.52
N TYR A 32 -1.96 1.63 -17.67
CA TYR A 32 -1.58 0.58 -16.72
C TYR A 32 -1.18 -0.70 -17.45
N ALA A 33 -2.02 -1.19 -18.37
CA ALA A 33 -1.76 -2.40 -19.15
C ALA A 33 -0.46 -2.26 -19.97
N ALA A 34 -0.24 -1.11 -20.61
CA ALA A 34 0.96 -0.82 -21.41
C ALA A 34 2.27 -0.67 -20.61
N ASN A 35 2.19 -0.61 -19.29
CA ASN A 35 3.35 -0.54 -18.40
C ASN A 35 3.36 -1.66 -17.35
N GLN A 36 2.47 -2.64 -17.47
CA GLN A 36 2.33 -3.73 -16.52
C GLN A 36 3.58 -4.63 -16.52
N ASP A 37 4.17 -4.84 -17.68
CA ASP A 37 5.45 -5.52 -17.91
C ASP A 37 6.65 -4.79 -17.29
N LYS A 38 6.55 -3.46 -17.12
CA LYS A 38 7.59 -2.60 -16.52
C LYS A 38 7.48 -2.48 -15.01
N LEU A 39 6.38 -2.94 -14.40
CA LEU A 39 6.20 -2.97 -12.95
C LEU A 39 6.99 -4.14 -12.33
N GLN A 40 8.32 -4.13 -12.51
CA GLN A 40 9.22 -5.11 -11.89
C GLN A 40 9.34 -4.89 -10.38
N SER A 41 9.10 -3.67 -9.90
CA SER A 41 9.03 -3.36 -8.47
C SER A 41 8.03 -2.25 -8.20
N PHE A 42 7.41 -2.28 -7.02
CA PHE A 42 6.58 -1.19 -6.55
C PHE A 42 6.58 -1.10 -5.01
N ILE A 43 6.34 0.11 -4.53
CA ILE A 43 6.02 0.36 -3.12
C ILE A 43 4.68 1.10 -3.11
N THR A 44 3.66 0.46 -2.57
CA THR A 44 2.39 1.10 -2.29
C THR A 44 2.38 1.49 -0.81
N LYS A 45 2.25 2.78 -0.54
CA LYS A 45 1.93 3.30 0.80
C LYS A 45 0.52 3.84 0.75
N ALA A 46 -0.36 3.26 1.54
CA ALA A 46 -1.74 3.69 1.61
C ALA A 46 -2.23 3.43 3.02
N ILE A 47 -2.73 4.47 3.69
CA ILE A 47 -3.40 4.33 4.98
C ILE A 47 -4.86 4.06 4.67
N TYR A 48 -5.23 2.79 4.57
CA TYR A 48 -6.62 2.37 4.49
C TYR A 48 -7.03 1.79 5.83
N THR A 49 -8.07 2.38 6.43
CA THR A 49 -8.71 1.84 7.63
C THR A 49 -9.92 1.04 7.21
N SER A 50 -9.89 -0.26 7.49
CA SER A 50 -11.06 -1.12 7.38
C SER A 50 -11.64 -1.30 8.78
N GLU A 51 -12.88 -0.84 8.94
CA GLU A 51 -13.71 -1.19 10.08
C GLU A 51 -14.83 -2.11 9.58
N ASN A 52 -14.69 -3.40 9.86
CA ASN A 52 -15.62 -4.40 9.34
C ASN A 52 -16.76 -4.59 10.34
N SER A 53 -17.96 -4.16 9.96
CA SER A 53 -19.21 -4.63 10.56
C SER A 53 -19.53 -6.04 10.03
N ASN A 54 -18.95 -7.04 10.67
CA ASN A 54 -19.52 -8.36 10.87
C ASN A 54 -20.08 -9.14 9.65
N SER A 55 -19.37 -9.22 8.51
CA SER A 55 -19.87 -9.97 7.33
C SER A 55 -19.02 -11.17 6.86
N TYR A 56 -17.81 -11.39 7.40
CA TYR A 56 -16.93 -12.50 6.94
C TYR A 56 -16.24 -13.28 8.07
N GLY A 57 -16.94 -13.54 9.18
CA GLY A 57 -16.40 -14.37 10.27
C GLY A 57 -15.23 -13.73 11.04
N LEU A 58 -14.99 -12.45 10.82
CA LEU A 58 -13.93 -11.75 11.51
C LEU A 58 -14.41 -11.35 12.94
N GLY A 59 -15.66 -10.91 13.14
CA GLY A 59 -16.18 -10.30 14.40
C GLY A 59 -16.47 -8.79 14.30
N GLU A 60 -17.04 -8.16 15.34
CA GLU A 60 -17.30 -6.71 15.41
C GLU A 60 -16.12 -5.94 16.04
N GLY A 61 -16.00 -4.63 15.77
CA GLY A 61 -15.04 -3.73 16.46
C GLY A 61 -13.59 -3.81 15.99
N LYS A 62 -13.36 -4.15 14.72
CA LYS A 62 -12.01 -4.40 14.17
C LYS A 62 -11.52 -3.17 13.49
N ARG A 63 -10.24 -2.86 13.70
CA ARG A 63 -9.54 -1.89 12.87
C ARG A 63 -8.30 -2.56 12.29
N THR A 64 -8.17 -2.49 10.98
CA THR A 64 -6.92 -2.81 10.28
C THR A 64 -6.49 -1.58 9.52
N GLU A 65 -5.24 -1.16 9.73
CA GLU A 65 -4.62 -0.08 8.98
C GLU A 65 -3.50 -0.69 8.13
N PHE A 66 -3.68 -0.66 6.82
CA PHE A 66 -2.60 -0.96 5.89
C PHE A 66 -1.60 0.20 5.94
N ILE A 67 -0.30 -0.10 6.01
CA ILE A 67 0.74 0.94 5.96
C ILE A 67 1.44 0.88 4.62
N MET A 68 1.91 -0.32 4.26
CA MET A 68 2.82 -0.49 3.14
C MET A 68 2.75 -1.88 2.57
N ARG A 69 2.78 -1.95 1.24
CA ARG A 69 3.10 -3.15 0.47
C ARG A 69 4.29 -2.84 -0.43
N GLN A 70 5.31 -3.68 -0.38
CA GLN A 70 6.48 -3.59 -1.24
C GLN A 70 6.65 -4.90 -1.99
N PHE A 71 7.03 -4.81 -3.26
CA PHE A 71 7.33 -5.93 -4.11
C PHE A 71 8.49 -5.54 -5.03
N ASP A 72 9.43 -6.44 -5.25
CA ASP A 72 10.59 -6.20 -6.10
C ASP A 72 10.78 -7.22 -7.23
N GLY A 73 9.74 -8.01 -7.53
CA GLY A 73 9.76 -9.06 -8.56
C GLY A 73 9.83 -10.45 -7.95
N ASP A 74 10.66 -10.62 -6.93
CA ASP A 74 10.92 -11.92 -6.30
C ASP A 74 10.48 -11.95 -4.83
N ARG A 75 10.58 -10.80 -4.15
CA ARG A 75 10.34 -10.64 -2.72
C ARG A 75 9.15 -9.72 -2.50
N SER A 76 8.44 -9.95 -1.40
CA SER A 76 7.33 -9.09 -1.02
C SER A 76 7.32 -8.80 0.47
N LYS A 77 6.89 -7.60 0.83
CA LYS A 77 6.69 -7.17 2.21
C LYS A 77 5.31 -6.54 2.36
N LEU A 78 4.61 -6.90 3.41
CA LEU A 78 3.38 -6.25 3.85
C LEU A 78 3.57 -5.79 5.30
N LEU A 79 3.13 -4.58 5.61
CA LEU A 79 3.11 -4.03 6.98
C LEU A 79 1.72 -3.47 7.27
N ILE A 80 1.12 -3.93 8.37
CA ILE A 80 -0.19 -3.49 8.85
C ILE A 80 -0.18 -3.22 10.35
N LYS A 81 -1.21 -2.49 10.81
CA LYS A 81 -1.56 -2.33 12.22
C LYS A 81 -2.91 -2.96 12.50
N LEU A 82 -3.03 -3.59 13.66
CA LEU A 82 -4.22 -4.32 14.08
C LEU A 82 -4.70 -3.83 15.45
N TRP A 83 -6.01 -3.64 15.58
CA TRP A 83 -6.67 -3.36 16.85
C TRP A 83 -7.89 -4.28 17.05
N GLY A 84 -8.20 -4.55 18.30
CA GLY A 84 -9.37 -5.31 18.69
C GLY A 84 -9.28 -6.78 18.30
N ARG A 85 -10.43 -7.45 18.22
CA ARG A 85 -10.49 -8.88 17.90
C ARG A 85 -10.40 -9.11 16.40
N ILE A 86 -9.51 -10.01 15.95
CA ILE A 86 -9.41 -10.46 14.55
C ILE A 86 -9.37 -11.98 14.49
N GLY A 87 -10.50 -12.59 14.09
CA GLY A 87 -10.71 -14.03 14.18
C GLY A 87 -10.65 -14.45 15.65
N ASP A 88 -9.79 -15.43 15.94
CA ASP A 88 -9.54 -15.94 17.29
C ASP A 88 -8.44 -15.18 18.05
N ARG A 89 -7.82 -14.17 17.42
CA ARG A 89 -6.74 -13.38 18.03
C ARG A 89 -7.29 -12.07 18.59
N PHE A 90 -6.75 -11.66 19.73
CA PHE A 90 -7.09 -10.40 20.39
C PHE A 90 -5.89 -9.47 20.34
N TYR A 91 -6.10 -8.26 19.82
CA TYR A 91 -5.13 -7.17 19.84
C TYR A 91 -5.63 -6.04 20.74
N PRO A 92 -4.75 -5.25 21.37
CA PRO A 92 -5.17 -4.14 22.20
C PRO A 92 -5.98 -3.10 21.40
N GLU A 93 -7.06 -2.59 21.98
CA GLU A 93 -7.86 -1.52 21.36
C GLU A 93 -7.21 -0.15 21.48
N SER A 94 -6.44 0.08 22.56
CA SER A 94 -5.77 1.35 22.83
C SER A 94 -4.50 1.56 22.01
N ASN A 95 -3.81 0.47 21.65
CA ASN A 95 -2.54 0.51 20.93
C ASN A 95 -2.51 -0.55 19.82
N PRO A 96 -2.09 -0.18 18.59
CA PRO A 96 -2.00 -1.15 17.51
C PRO A 96 -0.93 -2.19 17.78
N THR A 97 -1.23 -3.44 17.46
CA THR A 97 -0.19 -4.44 17.21
C THR A 97 0.28 -4.31 15.76
N TYR A 98 1.60 -4.27 15.58
CA TYR A 98 2.23 -4.24 14.26
C TYR A 98 2.43 -5.66 13.78
N GLN A 99 1.98 -5.94 12.55
CA GLN A 99 2.30 -7.17 11.87
C GLN A 99 2.97 -6.88 10.55
N SER A 100 4.05 -7.61 10.27
CA SER A 100 4.66 -7.62 8.97
C SER A 100 4.83 -9.03 8.46
N TRP A 101 4.57 -9.19 7.16
CA TRP A 101 4.84 -10.42 6.45
C TRP A 101 5.89 -10.16 5.38
N LEU A 102 6.86 -11.04 5.30
CA LEU A 102 7.94 -10.98 4.35
C LEU A 102 8.00 -12.31 3.60
N TRP A 103 8.08 -12.23 2.28
CA TRP A 103 8.50 -13.31 1.42
C TRP A 103 9.86 -12.90 0.84
N ASP A 104 10.89 -13.71 1.07
CA ASP A 104 12.25 -13.42 0.61
C ASP A 104 12.63 -14.11 -0.70
N GLY A 105 11.66 -14.76 -1.37
CA GLY A 105 11.89 -15.59 -2.56
C GLY A 105 11.99 -17.08 -2.24
N LYS A 106 12.13 -17.46 -0.97
CA LYS A 106 12.30 -18.84 -0.54
C LYS A 106 11.45 -19.19 0.68
N GLU A 107 11.47 -18.36 1.70
CA GLU A 107 10.81 -18.56 2.98
C GLU A 107 9.84 -17.41 3.25
N TYR A 108 8.79 -17.73 4.02
CA TYR A 108 7.83 -16.75 4.48
C TYR A 108 8.07 -16.45 5.95
N ILE A 109 8.17 -15.19 6.32
CA ILE A 109 8.39 -14.73 7.68
C ILE A 109 7.20 -13.89 8.11
N ALA A 110 6.53 -14.31 9.18
CA ALA A 110 5.53 -13.50 9.85
C ALA A 110 6.15 -12.92 11.12
N TYR A 111 6.12 -11.60 11.25
CA TYR A 111 6.59 -10.89 12.42
C TYR A 111 5.45 -10.12 13.08
N SER A 112 5.35 -10.19 14.40
CA SER A 112 4.36 -9.49 15.20
C SER A 112 5.05 -8.79 16.36
N ALA A 113 4.78 -7.50 16.55
CA ALA A 113 5.29 -6.72 17.66
C ALA A 113 4.22 -5.79 18.21
N GLU A 114 4.24 -5.55 19.51
CA GLU A 114 3.30 -4.61 20.16
C GLU A 114 3.59 -3.15 19.78
N LYS A 115 4.85 -2.83 19.45
CA LYS A 115 5.27 -1.53 18.91
C LYS A 115 6.25 -1.74 17.76
N LEU A 116 6.34 -0.76 16.86
CA LEU A 116 7.24 -0.82 15.70
C LEU A 116 8.71 -1.00 16.11
N ASP A 117 9.10 -0.38 17.22
CA ASP A 117 10.50 -0.30 17.68
C ASP A 117 10.82 -1.26 18.84
N THR A 118 9.93 -2.20 19.15
CA THR A 118 10.16 -3.22 20.19
C THR A 118 10.43 -4.59 19.57
N PRO A 119 11.30 -5.42 20.17
CA PRO A 119 11.44 -6.81 19.78
C PRO A 119 10.07 -7.52 19.83
N GLY A 120 9.78 -8.26 18.77
CA GLY A 120 8.55 -9.03 18.62
C GLY A 120 8.85 -10.51 18.37
N LEU A 121 7.80 -11.25 18.02
CA LEU A 121 7.90 -12.65 17.65
C LEU A 121 8.02 -12.76 16.13
N ALA A 122 9.05 -13.47 15.67
CA ALA A 122 9.20 -13.89 14.27
C ALA A 122 8.91 -15.39 14.14
N ILE A 123 8.07 -15.75 13.18
CA ILE A 123 7.80 -17.14 12.79
C ILE A 123 8.24 -17.32 11.35
N ILE A 124 9.12 -18.29 11.11
CA ILE A 124 9.63 -18.63 9.78
C ILE A 124 8.90 -19.88 9.30
N TYR A 125 8.24 -19.76 8.16
CA TYR A 125 7.59 -20.85 7.45
C TYR A 125 8.45 -21.21 6.25
N LYS A 126 9.03 -22.40 6.31
CA LYS A 126 9.77 -22.97 5.18
C LYS A 126 8.78 -23.55 4.19
N THR A 127 8.93 -23.19 2.92
CA THR A 127 8.28 -23.93 1.84
C THR A 127 8.92 -25.32 1.77
N LYS A 128 8.09 -26.36 1.63
CA LYS A 128 8.60 -27.67 1.23
C LYS A 128 9.04 -27.51 -0.22
N ASN A 129 10.34 -27.52 -0.46
CA ASN A 129 10.86 -27.74 -1.79
C ASN A 129 10.67 -29.23 -2.09
N ASP A 130 9.83 -29.54 -3.07
CA ASP A 130 9.77 -30.85 -3.71
C ASP A 130 11.01 -31.07 -4.61
#